data_AF-A0A2P2LZH1-F1
#
_entry.id   AF-A0A2P2LZH1-F1
#
_cell.length_a   1.000
_cell.length_b   1.000
_cell.length_c   1.000
_cell.angle_alpha   90.00
_cell.angle_beta   90.00
_cell.angle_gamma   90.00
#
_symmetry.space_group_name_H-M   'P 1'
#
loop_
_entity.id
_entity.type
_entity.pdbx_description
1 polymer ?
#
loop_
_entity_poly.entity_id
_entity_poly.type
_entity_poly.pdbx_seq_one_letter_code
_entity_poly.pdbx_strand_id
1 'polypeptide(L)'
;MAEKFGAGTRSREIGNEIEEIGRENSGQSVSDIRKKYERKLAAHQKNENEVKDTIKDLSVPGAGFNFRGIISSCFEPHLTIYVELEQKTLMENLEKLVQEETWDIEEGSQNNVLSSSMQLFLIIKRSLKRCSALTKNQTLFNLFKVFERILKAYVTKLRARLPKGGIGIVAAATGMDGQIKTSDRDERVICYIINSAEYCWNTSAELAESVSKIIDTQFAAGVDMSTVEEEFSGLITEALMTLVHGLETKFDAEMAAMTRVPWGTLESVGDQSVYVNGINMILKSSIPVLGSLLSSVHFQYFLDKLASSLGPRFYANIFKCKHISETGAQQMLLDTQAVKTILLEIPSLGQQASVAASYSKFVSREMSKAEALLKVILSPVDSVADTYRALLPEGTPMEFQRILELKGLKKADQQTILDDFNKHAPAIAQPSIAPAIVPAASTAPVPVIANASLGFIASREDVLTRAAALGRGAATTGFKRFLALTEAAKDRKDGPFRKLFT
;
A
#
# COMPACT_ATOMS: atom_id res chain seq x y z
N MET A 1 27.27 68.45 -38.75
CA MET A 1 27.88 67.52 -39.73
C MET A 1 27.01 66.28 -39.72
N ALA A 2 26.00 66.09 -40.59
CA ALA A 2 25.99 66.11 -42.06
C ALA A 2 26.92 64.99 -42.59
N GLU A 3 26.53 64.04 -43.44
CA GLU A 3 25.53 63.97 -44.54
C GLU A 3 25.18 62.49 -44.87
N LYS A 4 23.92 62.13 -45.23
CA LYS A 4 23.29 61.97 -46.59
C LYS A 4 23.88 60.84 -47.45
N PHE A 5 23.14 60.09 -48.29
CA PHE A 5 22.09 60.41 -49.28
C PHE A 5 21.11 59.22 -49.42
N GLY A 6 19.81 59.31 -49.77
CA GLY A 6 19.11 59.98 -50.90
C GLY A 6 18.59 58.87 -51.86
N ALA A 7 17.42 58.83 -52.50
CA ALA A 7 16.36 59.77 -52.91
C ALA A 7 15.04 58.96 -53.20
N GLY A 8 13.81 59.49 -53.00
CA GLY A 8 12.95 60.18 -54.01
C GLY A 8 11.91 59.20 -54.63
N THR A 9 10.59 59.44 -54.80
CA THR A 9 9.88 60.66 -55.27
C THR A 9 8.33 60.54 -55.13
N ARG A 10 7.67 61.64 -54.68
CA ARG A 10 6.31 62.28 -54.91
C ARG A 10 5.09 61.48 -55.43
N SER A 11 3.80 61.78 -55.13
CA SER A 11 3.01 63.05 -54.98
C SER A 11 1.80 62.84 -54.01
N ARG A 12 1.34 63.78 -53.15
CA ARG A 12 0.38 64.92 -53.36
C ARG A 12 -0.81 64.55 -54.28
N GLU A 13 -2.09 64.83 -54.02
CA GLU A 13 -2.80 65.79 -53.15
C GLU A 13 -4.32 65.47 -53.19
N ILE A 14 -5.06 65.86 -52.13
CA ILE A 14 -6.41 66.48 -52.11
C ILE A 14 -7.55 65.68 -52.80
N GLY A 15 -8.61 65.26 -52.13
CA GLY A 15 -9.41 65.94 -51.11
C GLY A 15 -10.87 65.93 -51.59
N ASN A 16 -11.80 65.61 -50.69
CA ASN A 16 -13.15 66.18 -50.53
C ASN A 16 -13.99 65.18 -49.71
N GLU A 17 -14.26 65.52 -48.44
CA GLU A 17 -15.49 66.22 -47.98
C GLU A 17 -16.56 65.16 -47.63
N ILE A 18 -17.31 65.17 -46.52
CA ILE A 18 -17.63 66.14 -45.48
C ILE A 18 -18.32 65.35 -44.33
N GLU A 19 -18.08 65.81 -43.09
CA GLU A 19 -18.91 65.81 -41.85
C GLU A 19 -19.93 64.68 -41.59
N GLU A 20 -19.74 63.93 -40.50
CA GLU A 20 -20.48 64.04 -39.21
C GLU A 20 -21.73 63.11 -39.24
N ILE A 21 -21.78 62.03 -38.44
CA ILE A 21 -22.30 62.00 -37.07
C ILE A 21 -21.97 60.60 -36.47
N GLY A 22 -21.54 60.56 -35.21
CA GLY A 22 -21.79 59.41 -34.33
C GLY A 22 -20.56 58.57 -33.91
N ARG A 23 -19.98 58.92 -32.76
CA ARG A 23 -19.23 57.97 -31.91
C ARG A 23 -20.14 56.80 -31.51
N GLU A 24 -19.79 55.56 -31.84
CA GLU A 24 -20.17 54.39 -31.02
C GLU A 24 -19.02 53.37 -30.90
N ASN A 25 -18.25 53.58 -29.83
CA ASN A 25 -17.87 52.61 -28.81
C ASN A 25 -17.73 51.12 -29.23
N SER A 26 -16.50 50.70 -29.52
CA SER A 26 -16.07 49.31 -29.46
C SER A 26 -15.98 48.85 -27.98
N GLY A 27 -17.10 48.39 -27.44
CA GLY A 27 -17.15 47.77 -26.12
C GLY A 27 -18.15 46.64 -26.13
N GLN A 28 -17.73 45.44 -26.54
CA GLN A 28 -18.54 44.25 -26.27
C GLN A 28 -18.60 44.08 -24.75
N SER A 29 -19.73 44.46 -24.16
CA SER A 29 -19.97 44.34 -22.73
C SER A 29 -19.94 42.87 -22.35
N VAL A 30 -19.47 42.56 -21.14
CA VAL A 30 -19.54 41.21 -20.55
C VAL A 30 -20.96 40.65 -20.62
N SER A 31 -21.97 41.53 -20.62
CA SER A 31 -23.38 41.18 -20.82
C SER A 31 -23.67 40.63 -22.22
N ASP A 32 -23.05 41.18 -23.27
CA ASP A 32 -23.24 40.72 -24.66
C ASP A 32 -22.55 39.38 -24.91
N ILE A 33 -21.38 39.17 -24.32
CA ILE A 33 -20.67 37.88 -24.36
C ILE A 33 -21.51 36.82 -23.62
N ARG A 34 -22.04 37.15 -22.44
CA ARG A 34 -22.94 36.27 -21.67
C ARG A 34 -24.20 35.93 -22.47
N LYS A 35 -24.83 36.91 -23.10
CA LYS A 35 -26.03 36.72 -23.92
C LYS A 35 -25.76 35.86 -25.16
N LYS A 36 -24.55 35.95 -25.73
CA LYS A 36 -24.09 35.10 -26.85
C LYS A 36 -23.84 33.66 -26.41
N TYR A 37 -23.28 33.44 -25.22
CA TYR A 37 -23.11 32.10 -24.65
C TYR A 37 -24.43 31.48 -24.21
N GLU A 38 -25.34 32.25 -23.61
CA GLU A 38 -26.69 31.81 -23.23
C GLU A 38 -27.52 31.44 -24.48
N ARG A 39 -27.41 32.19 -25.59
CA ARG A 39 -28.02 31.80 -26.87
C ARG A 39 -27.42 30.52 -27.46
N LYS A 40 -26.11 30.30 -27.33
CA LYS A 40 -25.47 29.05 -27.79
C LYS A 40 -25.84 27.85 -26.92
N LEU A 41 -25.97 28.03 -25.60
CA LEU A 41 -26.46 27.01 -24.67
C LEU A 41 -27.92 26.68 -24.92
N ALA A 42 -28.77 27.68 -25.15
CA ALA A 42 -30.17 27.48 -25.52
C ALA A 42 -30.29 26.79 -26.88
N ALA A 43 -29.45 27.12 -27.86
CA ALA A 43 -29.42 26.42 -29.16
C ALA A 43 -28.92 24.98 -29.04
N HIS A 44 -27.93 24.69 -28.18
CA HIS A 44 -27.48 23.33 -27.90
C HIS A 44 -28.51 22.51 -27.14
N GLN A 45 -29.21 23.09 -26.16
CA GLN A 45 -30.33 22.43 -25.48
C GLN A 45 -31.53 22.23 -26.41
N LYS A 46 -31.78 23.15 -27.34
CA LYS A 46 -32.82 22.98 -28.36
C LYS A 46 -32.45 21.90 -29.38
N ASN A 47 -31.17 21.79 -29.77
CA ASN A 47 -30.67 20.68 -30.59
C ASN A 47 -30.66 19.35 -29.84
N GLU A 48 -30.32 19.31 -28.54
CA GLU A 48 -30.38 18.09 -27.73
C GLU A 48 -31.82 17.65 -27.48
N ASN A 49 -32.76 18.59 -27.34
CA ASN A 49 -34.18 18.30 -27.22
C ASN A 49 -34.79 17.93 -28.57
N GLU A 50 -34.42 18.57 -29.68
CA GLU A 50 -34.84 18.17 -31.04
C GLU A 50 -34.28 16.80 -31.42
N VAL A 51 -33.05 16.46 -31.01
CA VAL A 51 -32.47 15.10 -31.18
C VAL A 51 -33.11 14.09 -30.23
N LYS A 52 -33.47 14.46 -29.00
CA LYS A 52 -34.28 13.60 -28.11
C LYS A 52 -35.70 13.40 -28.61
N ASP A 53 -36.29 14.40 -29.26
CA ASP A 53 -37.65 14.35 -29.81
C ASP A 53 -37.66 13.60 -31.15
N THR A 54 -36.65 13.75 -32.02
CA THR A 54 -36.51 12.88 -33.22
C THR A 54 -36.13 11.44 -32.87
N ILE A 55 -35.45 11.17 -31.74
CA ILE A 55 -35.19 9.80 -31.26
C ILE A 55 -36.42 9.20 -30.56
N LYS A 56 -37.31 10.02 -29.99
CA LYS A 56 -38.61 9.57 -29.46
C LYS A 56 -39.64 9.29 -30.57
N ASP A 57 -39.46 9.83 -31.77
CA ASP A 57 -40.46 9.75 -32.84
C ASP A 57 -40.38 8.49 -33.74
N LEU A 58 -39.62 7.46 -33.33
CA LEU A 58 -39.65 6.13 -33.97
C LEU A 58 -40.58 5.14 -33.25
N SER A 59 -41.17 5.51 -32.12
CA SER A 59 -42.26 4.74 -31.52
C SER A 59 -43.58 5.22 -32.08
N VAL A 60 -44.14 4.49 -33.06
CA VAL A 60 -45.51 4.69 -33.53
C VAL A 60 -46.46 4.47 -32.33
N PRO A 61 -47.20 5.49 -31.87
CA PRO A 61 -48.14 5.32 -30.77
C PRO A 61 -49.29 4.43 -31.24
N GLY A 62 -49.33 3.19 -30.75
CA GLY A 62 -50.39 2.22 -31.06
C GLY A 62 -49.92 0.86 -31.60
N ALA A 63 -48.64 0.68 -31.95
CA ALA A 63 -48.15 -0.59 -32.51
C ALA A 63 -47.30 -1.44 -31.54
N GLY A 64 -46.87 -0.91 -30.38
CA GLY A 64 -46.10 -1.69 -29.39
C GLY A 64 -44.70 -2.14 -29.83
N PHE A 65 -44.24 -1.80 -31.05
CA PHE A 65 -42.92 -2.18 -31.55
C PHE A 65 -41.89 -1.08 -31.30
N ASN A 66 -40.82 -1.42 -30.58
CA ASN A 66 -39.64 -0.57 -30.42
C ASN A 66 -38.59 -0.98 -31.46
N PHE A 67 -38.43 -0.19 -32.53
CA PHE A 67 -37.49 -0.50 -33.63
C PHE A 67 -36.02 -0.41 -33.24
N ARG A 68 -35.70 0.19 -32.09
CA ARG A 68 -34.33 0.41 -31.65
C ARG A 68 -33.70 -0.88 -31.14
N GLY A 69 -32.67 -1.35 -31.83
CA GLY A 69 -31.90 -2.54 -31.45
C GLY A 69 -32.38 -3.87 -32.05
N ILE A 70 -33.44 -3.86 -32.88
CA ILE A 70 -33.95 -5.08 -33.55
C ILE A 70 -32.92 -5.65 -34.53
N ILE A 71 -32.21 -4.81 -35.29
CA ILE A 71 -31.17 -5.30 -36.22
C ILE A 71 -29.98 -5.86 -35.43
N SER A 72 -29.53 -5.15 -34.40
CA SER A 72 -28.41 -5.60 -33.55
C SER A 72 -28.69 -6.95 -32.88
N SER A 73 -29.93 -7.19 -32.40
CA SER A 73 -30.27 -8.44 -31.71
C SER A 73 -30.18 -9.68 -32.61
N CYS A 74 -30.37 -9.55 -33.93
CA CYS A 74 -30.17 -10.66 -34.87
C CYS A 74 -28.72 -11.11 -34.98
N PHE A 75 -27.75 -10.21 -34.74
CA PHE A 75 -26.32 -10.52 -34.84
C PHE A 75 -25.70 -10.98 -33.52
N GLU A 76 -26.39 -10.78 -32.41
CA GLU A 76 -25.89 -11.07 -31.06
C GLU A 76 -25.35 -12.50 -30.87
N PRO A 77 -25.99 -13.56 -31.40
CA PRO A 77 -25.45 -14.92 -31.32
C PRO A 77 -24.10 -15.11 -32.02
N HIS A 78 -23.77 -14.23 -32.98
CA HIS A 78 -22.56 -14.29 -33.81
C HIS A 78 -21.45 -13.33 -33.32
N LEU A 79 -21.75 -12.40 -32.41
CA LEU A 79 -20.79 -11.41 -31.91
C LEU A 79 -19.78 -11.97 -30.90
N THR A 80 -19.86 -13.25 -30.55
CA THR A 80 -18.83 -13.93 -29.74
C THR A 80 -17.44 -13.81 -30.37
N ILE A 81 -17.35 -13.94 -31.70
CA ILE A 81 -16.09 -13.82 -32.45
C ILE A 81 -15.50 -12.40 -32.33
N TYR A 82 -16.37 -11.37 -32.28
CA TYR A 82 -15.94 -10.00 -32.03
C TYR A 82 -15.34 -9.84 -30.62
N VAL A 83 -15.97 -10.42 -29.60
CA VAL A 83 -15.45 -10.38 -28.22
C VAL A 83 -14.10 -11.09 -28.11
N GLU A 84 -13.93 -12.24 -28.78
CA GLU A 84 -12.66 -12.97 -28.83
C GLU A 84 -11.56 -12.16 -29.52
N LEU A 85 -11.88 -11.49 -30.64
CA LEU A 85 -10.94 -10.62 -31.35
C LEU A 85 -10.53 -9.42 -30.47
N GLU A 86 -11.48 -8.77 -29.81
CA GLU A 86 -11.21 -7.67 -28.87
C GLU A 86 -10.36 -8.14 -27.70
N GLN A 87 -10.64 -9.32 -27.12
CA GLN A 87 -9.82 -9.91 -26.06
C GLN A 87 -8.37 -10.12 -26.52
N LYS A 88 -8.17 -10.75 -27.67
CA LYS A 88 -6.83 -10.98 -28.23
C LYS A 88 -6.10 -9.66 -28.46
N THR A 89 -6.77 -8.70 -29.10
CA THR A 89 -6.21 -7.38 -29.39
C THR A 89 -5.83 -6.62 -28.11
N LEU A 90 -6.68 -6.65 -27.08
CA LEU A 90 -6.40 -6.01 -25.80
C LEU A 90 -5.22 -6.65 -25.06
N MET A 91 -5.09 -7.98 -25.11
CA MET A 91 -3.95 -8.70 -24.52
C MET A 91 -2.64 -8.35 -25.24
N GLU A 92 -2.62 -8.34 -26.57
CA GLU A 92 -1.44 -7.96 -27.36
C GLU A 92 -1.01 -6.52 -27.06
N ASN A 93 -1.97 -5.59 -26.97
CA ASN A 93 -1.69 -4.21 -26.58
C ASN A 93 -1.16 -4.12 -25.14
N LEU A 94 -1.73 -4.88 -24.20
CA LEU A 94 -1.24 -4.93 -22.82
C LEU A 94 0.22 -5.39 -22.76
N GLU A 95 0.56 -6.46 -23.49
CA GLU A 95 1.94 -6.98 -23.56
C GLU A 95 2.90 -5.94 -24.12
N LYS A 96 2.51 -5.27 -25.20
CA LYS A 96 3.27 -4.19 -25.81
C LYS A 96 3.48 -3.02 -24.84
N LEU A 97 2.44 -2.56 -24.16
CA LEU A 97 2.52 -1.45 -23.20
C LEU A 97 3.47 -1.77 -22.05
N VAL A 98 3.45 -3.00 -21.52
CA VAL A 98 4.34 -3.42 -20.43
C VAL A 98 5.79 -3.56 -20.90
N GLN A 99 6.00 -3.92 -22.17
CA GLN A 99 7.33 -4.05 -22.77
C GLN A 99 7.96 -2.69 -23.09
N GLU A 100 7.15 -1.73 -23.54
CA GLU A 100 7.58 -0.37 -23.89
C GLU A 100 7.72 0.56 -22.67
N GLU A 101 7.19 0.16 -21.52
CA GLU A 101 7.36 0.91 -20.28
C GLU A 101 8.85 0.98 -19.90
N THR A 102 9.35 2.20 -19.68
CA THR A 102 10.77 2.45 -19.41
C THR A 102 11.18 2.08 -17.99
N TRP A 103 10.25 2.15 -17.05
CA TRP A 103 10.49 1.95 -15.60
C TRP A 103 11.53 2.92 -15.02
N ASP A 104 11.93 3.93 -15.79
CA ASP A 104 12.81 5.02 -15.42
C ASP A 104 11.97 6.28 -15.54
N ILE A 105 11.74 6.97 -14.41
CA ILE A 105 10.76 8.05 -14.37
C ILE A 105 11.42 9.29 -13.80
N GLU A 106 11.36 10.35 -14.61
CA GLU A 106 11.86 11.68 -14.32
C GLU A 106 11.03 12.35 -13.22
N GLU A 107 11.72 12.98 -12.27
CA GLU A 107 11.13 13.78 -11.21
C GLU A 107 10.27 14.90 -11.85
N GLY A 108 8.94 14.87 -11.63
CA GLY A 108 8.03 15.91 -12.11
C GLY A 108 6.80 15.46 -12.91
N SER A 109 6.60 14.14 -13.14
CA SER A 109 5.32 13.67 -13.69
C SER A 109 4.18 13.94 -12.68
N GLN A 110 3.17 14.71 -13.09
CA GLN A 110 2.13 15.28 -12.22
C GLN A 110 1.36 14.25 -11.35
N ASN A 111 1.39 12.96 -11.71
CA ASN A 111 0.62 11.92 -11.02
C ASN A 111 1.48 10.78 -10.43
N ASN A 112 2.81 10.77 -10.61
CA ASN A 112 3.67 9.65 -10.17
C ASN A 112 3.12 8.24 -10.54
N VAL A 113 2.49 8.11 -11.73
CA VAL A 113 1.79 6.91 -12.22
C VAL A 113 2.41 6.47 -13.54
N LEU A 114 2.48 5.15 -13.76
CA LEU A 114 3.04 4.51 -14.96
C LEU A 114 2.23 4.87 -16.21
N SER A 115 2.92 5.15 -17.31
CA SER A 115 2.29 5.51 -18.58
C SER A 115 1.41 4.38 -19.14
N SER A 116 1.86 3.13 -18.97
CA SER A 116 1.14 1.91 -19.38
C SER A 116 -0.24 1.80 -18.74
N SER A 117 -0.41 2.21 -17.47
CA SER A 117 -1.72 2.19 -16.79
C SER A 117 -2.72 3.14 -17.44
N MET A 118 -2.30 4.38 -17.73
CA MET A 118 -3.16 5.38 -18.38
C MET A 118 -3.52 4.94 -19.80
N GLN A 119 -2.53 4.44 -20.56
CA GLN A 119 -2.74 3.97 -21.92
C GLN A 119 -3.67 2.75 -21.97
N LEU A 120 -3.56 1.82 -21.02
CA LEU A 120 -4.44 0.66 -20.93
C LEU A 120 -5.91 1.07 -20.82
N PHE A 121 -6.22 2.00 -19.91
CA PHE A 121 -7.59 2.51 -19.75
C PHE A 121 -8.08 3.30 -20.98
N LEU A 122 -7.21 4.02 -21.68
CA LEU A 122 -7.57 4.67 -22.95
C LEU A 122 -7.97 3.66 -24.02
N ILE A 123 -7.25 2.53 -24.13
CA ILE A 123 -7.56 1.46 -25.10
C ILE A 123 -8.87 0.76 -24.71
N ILE A 124 -9.07 0.45 -23.42
CA ILE A 124 -10.32 -0.12 -22.89
C ILE A 124 -11.50 0.81 -23.20
N LYS A 125 -11.38 2.11 -22.92
CA LYS A 125 -12.42 3.11 -23.22
C LYS A 125 -12.75 3.18 -24.71
N ARG A 126 -11.74 3.08 -25.58
CA ARG A 126 -11.96 3.05 -27.04
C ARG A 126 -12.73 1.79 -27.46
N SER A 127 -12.40 0.63 -26.89
CA SER A 127 -13.10 -0.64 -27.12
C SER A 127 -14.56 -0.56 -26.63
N LEU A 128 -14.78 -0.02 -25.43
CA LEU A 128 -16.12 0.21 -24.88
C LEU A 128 -16.97 1.12 -25.78
N LYS A 129 -16.40 2.23 -26.28
CA LYS A 129 -17.11 3.15 -27.19
C LYS A 129 -17.49 2.46 -28.51
N ARG A 130 -16.60 1.65 -29.08
CA ARG A 130 -16.92 0.87 -30.30
C ARG A 130 -18.05 -0.13 -30.05
N CYS A 131 -17.96 -0.91 -28.97
CA CYS A 131 -18.96 -1.94 -28.67
C CYS A 131 -20.33 -1.36 -28.33
N SER A 132 -20.38 -0.30 -27.51
CA SER A 132 -21.63 0.35 -27.11
C SER A 132 -22.39 1.02 -28.25
N ALA A 133 -21.69 1.35 -29.35
CA ALA A 133 -22.32 1.81 -30.58
C ALA A 133 -22.97 0.67 -31.38
N LEU A 134 -22.48 -0.57 -31.22
CA LEU A 134 -22.99 -1.77 -31.91
C LEU A 134 -24.17 -2.40 -31.15
N THR A 135 -24.01 -2.58 -29.84
CA THR A 135 -24.97 -3.28 -28.98
C THR A 135 -24.82 -2.88 -27.51
N LYS A 136 -25.91 -3.03 -26.75
CA LYS A 136 -25.99 -2.76 -25.30
C LYS A 136 -26.35 -4.00 -24.48
N ASN A 137 -26.43 -5.16 -25.13
CA ASN A 137 -26.92 -6.40 -24.54
C ASN A 137 -25.74 -7.32 -24.15
N GLN A 138 -25.91 -8.64 -24.34
CA GLN A 138 -24.98 -9.68 -23.92
C GLN A 138 -23.55 -9.46 -24.41
N THR A 139 -23.34 -8.97 -25.63
CA THR A 139 -21.99 -8.76 -26.17
C THR A 139 -21.22 -7.71 -25.38
N LEU A 140 -21.88 -6.60 -25.01
CA LEU A 140 -21.28 -5.56 -24.19
C LEU A 140 -20.93 -6.08 -22.79
N PHE A 141 -21.81 -6.92 -22.21
CA PHE A 141 -21.54 -7.60 -20.95
C PHE A 141 -20.32 -8.53 -21.05
N ASN A 142 -20.24 -9.34 -22.11
CA ASN A 142 -19.11 -10.24 -22.34
C ASN A 142 -17.80 -9.45 -22.53
N LEU A 143 -17.84 -8.33 -23.24
CA LEU A 143 -16.69 -7.44 -23.39
C LEU A 143 -16.28 -6.79 -22.06
N PHE A 144 -17.24 -6.44 -21.20
CA PHE A 144 -16.92 -5.99 -19.83
C PHE A 144 -16.17 -7.07 -19.04
N LYS A 145 -16.58 -8.34 -19.14
CA LYS A 145 -15.84 -9.48 -18.54
C LYS A 145 -14.43 -9.65 -19.13
N VAL A 146 -14.23 -9.28 -20.40
CA VAL A 146 -12.89 -9.21 -20.99
C VAL A 146 -12.07 -8.11 -20.31
N PHE A 147 -12.62 -6.90 -20.12
CA PHE A 147 -11.91 -5.82 -19.42
C PHE A 147 -11.44 -6.24 -18.03
N GLU A 148 -12.27 -6.94 -17.25
CA GLU A 148 -11.86 -7.51 -15.95
C GLU A 148 -10.64 -8.43 -16.08
N ARG A 149 -10.64 -9.33 -17.07
CA ARG A 149 -9.51 -10.25 -17.31
C ARG A 149 -8.23 -9.51 -17.70
N ILE A 150 -8.34 -8.49 -18.55
CA ILE A 150 -7.19 -7.65 -18.96
C ILE A 150 -6.60 -6.92 -17.76
N LEU A 151 -7.43 -6.33 -16.90
CA LEU A 151 -6.96 -5.63 -15.70
C LEU A 151 -6.29 -6.59 -14.70
N LYS A 152 -6.86 -7.78 -14.50
CA LYS A 152 -6.22 -8.84 -13.68
C LYS A 152 -4.89 -9.33 -14.28
N ALA A 153 -4.81 -9.44 -15.60
CA ALA A 153 -3.56 -9.75 -16.27
C ALA A 153 -2.52 -8.64 -16.04
N TYR A 154 -2.93 -7.37 -16.09
CA TYR A 154 -2.05 -6.25 -15.78
C TYR A 154 -1.54 -6.28 -14.33
N VAL A 155 -2.41 -6.55 -13.35
CA VAL A 155 -1.98 -6.78 -11.95
C VAL A 155 -0.90 -7.85 -11.88
N THR A 156 -1.07 -8.96 -12.58
CA THR A 156 -0.09 -10.06 -12.60
C THR A 156 1.25 -9.61 -13.18
N LYS A 157 1.24 -8.80 -14.25
CA LYS A 157 2.45 -8.24 -14.84
C LYS A 157 3.16 -7.26 -13.89
N LEU A 158 2.41 -6.43 -13.16
CA LEU A 158 2.96 -5.53 -12.15
C LEU A 158 3.55 -6.29 -10.96
N ARG A 159 2.85 -7.29 -10.42
CA ARG A 159 3.36 -8.17 -9.35
C ARG A 159 4.66 -8.86 -9.75
N ALA A 160 4.78 -9.30 -11.01
CA ALA A 160 5.99 -9.94 -11.51
C ALA A 160 7.22 -9.00 -11.55
N ARG A 161 7.01 -7.68 -11.49
CA ARG A 161 8.09 -6.68 -11.42
C ARG A 161 8.55 -6.37 -10.01
N LEU A 162 7.80 -6.75 -8.98
CA LEU A 162 8.25 -6.56 -7.60
C LEU A 162 9.49 -7.43 -7.33
N PRO A 163 10.54 -6.88 -6.69
CA PRO A 163 11.68 -7.66 -6.25
C PRO A 163 11.23 -8.83 -5.37
N LYS A 164 11.58 -10.04 -5.76
CA LYS A 164 11.29 -11.25 -4.97
C LYS A 164 12.49 -11.54 -4.09
N GLY A 165 12.25 -11.85 -2.82
CA GLY A 165 13.27 -12.42 -1.95
C GLY A 165 13.78 -13.72 -2.56
N GLY A 166 15.03 -14.08 -2.31
CA GLY A 166 15.60 -15.31 -2.85
C GLY A 166 14.83 -16.54 -2.35
N ILE A 167 13.95 -17.12 -3.17
CA ILE A 167 13.31 -18.41 -2.89
C ILE A 167 14.22 -19.49 -3.51
N GLY A 168 15.35 -19.73 -2.87
CA GLY A 168 16.27 -20.80 -3.23
C GLY A 168 16.41 -21.77 -2.06
N ILE A 169 16.68 -23.05 -2.35
CA ILE A 169 16.98 -24.07 -1.33
C ILE A 169 18.05 -23.58 -0.34
N VAL A 170 18.99 -22.74 -0.82
CA VAL A 170 20.02 -22.10 0.00
C VAL A 170 19.44 -21.07 0.98
N ALA A 171 18.44 -20.28 0.58
CA ALA A 171 17.84 -19.25 1.44
C ALA A 171 17.00 -19.83 2.58
N ALA A 172 16.29 -20.93 2.32
CA ALA A 172 15.58 -21.68 3.36
C ALA A 172 16.55 -22.36 4.34
N ALA A 173 17.70 -22.84 3.85
CA ALA A 173 18.71 -23.50 4.68
C ALA A 173 19.55 -22.53 5.52
N THR A 174 19.75 -21.29 5.08
CA THR A 174 20.52 -20.26 5.80
C THR A 174 19.66 -19.32 6.64
N GLY A 175 18.33 -19.45 6.60
CA GLY A 175 17.40 -18.50 7.23
C GLY A 175 17.35 -17.14 6.52
N MET A 176 17.74 -17.08 5.24
CA MET A 176 17.66 -15.90 4.37
C MET A 176 16.32 -15.80 3.62
N ASP A 177 15.35 -16.68 3.90
CA ASP A 177 13.97 -16.55 3.45
C ASP A 177 13.43 -15.17 3.85
N GLY A 178 13.20 -14.31 2.85
CA GLY A 178 12.71 -12.94 3.05
C GLY A 178 13.73 -11.81 2.88
N GLN A 179 15.01 -12.09 2.59
CA GLN A 179 15.97 -11.03 2.23
C GLN A 179 15.68 -10.46 0.84
N ILE A 180 14.82 -9.44 0.79
CA ILE A 180 14.56 -8.67 -0.41
C ILE A 180 15.63 -7.58 -0.50
N LYS A 181 16.51 -7.68 -1.48
CA LYS A 181 17.47 -6.60 -1.77
C LYS A 181 16.82 -5.61 -2.71
N THR A 182 16.65 -4.38 -2.26
CA THR A 182 16.14 -3.26 -3.06
C THR A 182 17.25 -2.24 -3.30
N SER A 183 17.45 -1.87 -4.56
CA SER A 183 18.23 -0.69 -4.94
C SER A 183 17.37 0.58 -4.87
N ASP A 184 18.01 1.74 -4.94
CA ASP A 184 17.31 3.04 -4.98
C ASP A 184 16.42 3.20 -6.23
N ARG A 185 16.75 2.46 -7.30
CA ARG A 185 15.91 2.36 -8.50
C ARG A 185 14.68 1.49 -8.22
N ASP A 186 14.87 0.34 -7.58
CA ASP A 186 13.76 -0.56 -7.24
C ASP A 186 12.76 0.12 -6.32
N GLU A 187 13.22 0.88 -5.32
CA GLU A 187 12.36 1.66 -4.41
C GLU A 187 11.44 2.62 -5.17
N ARG A 188 11.99 3.37 -6.14
CA ARG A 188 11.19 4.24 -7.01
C ARG A 188 10.18 3.44 -7.83
N VAL A 189 10.62 2.38 -8.51
CA VAL A 189 9.74 1.53 -9.33
C VAL A 189 8.57 0.99 -8.51
N ILE A 190 8.83 0.52 -7.28
CA ILE A 190 7.78 0.02 -6.39
C ILE A 190 6.78 1.13 -6.03
N CYS A 191 7.23 2.36 -5.74
CA CYS A 191 6.33 3.50 -5.53
C CYS A 191 5.43 3.78 -6.74
N TYR A 192 5.99 3.76 -7.96
CA TYR A 192 5.20 3.94 -9.18
C TYR A 192 4.20 2.80 -9.39
N ILE A 193 4.55 1.56 -9.06
CA ILE A 193 3.61 0.43 -9.09
C ILE A 193 2.46 0.67 -8.12
N ILE A 194 2.74 1.12 -6.88
CA ILE A 194 1.72 1.44 -5.87
C ILE A 194 0.75 2.50 -6.39
N ASN A 195 1.28 3.64 -6.86
CA ASN A 195 0.46 4.75 -7.35
C ASN A 195 -0.36 4.34 -8.58
N SER A 196 0.23 3.54 -9.48
CA SER A 196 -0.48 3.03 -10.66
C SER A 196 -1.57 2.05 -10.30
N ALA A 197 -1.33 1.18 -9.31
CA ALA A 197 -2.34 0.27 -8.81
C ALA A 197 -3.50 1.02 -8.15
N GLU A 198 -3.23 2.10 -7.40
CA GLU A 198 -4.26 2.99 -6.84
C GLU A 198 -5.04 3.72 -7.94
N TYR A 199 -4.34 4.22 -8.97
CA TYR A 199 -4.99 4.80 -10.14
C TYR A 199 -5.92 3.80 -10.84
N CYS A 200 -5.43 2.58 -11.09
CA CYS A 200 -6.22 1.52 -11.72
C CYS A 200 -7.42 1.10 -10.86
N TRP A 201 -7.25 1.03 -9.54
CA TRP A 201 -8.30 0.72 -8.58
C TRP A 201 -9.45 1.74 -8.65
N ASN A 202 -9.13 3.03 -8.58
CA ASN A 202 -10.12 4.10 -8.72
C ASN A 202 -10.78 4.07 -10.11
N THR A 203 -9.97 3.93 -11.16
CA THR A 203 -10.46 3.98 -12.55
C THR A 203 -11.32 2.76 -12.90
N SER A 204 -11.08 1.59 -12.30
CA SER A 204 -11.93 0.41 -12.49
C SER A 204 -13.34 0.62 -11.94
N ALA A 205 -13.47 1.30 -10.79
CA ALA A 205 -14.76 1.64 -10.22
C ALA A 205 -15.56 2.58 -11.15
N GLU A 206 -14.91 3.63 -11.66
CA GLU A 206 -15.51 4.58 -12.61
C GLU A 206 -15.88 3.91 -13.95
N LEU A 207 -15.06 2.95 -14.41
CA LEU A 207 -15.37 2.14 -15.60
C LEU A 207 -16.64 1.31 -15.39
N ALA A 208 -16.79 0.65 -14.25
CA ALA A 208 -18.00 -0.11 -13.92
C ALA A 208 -19.24 0.81 -13.90
N GLU A 209 -19.15 1.97 -13.25
CA GLU A 209 -20.24 2.96 -13.23
C GLU A 209 -20.63 3.41 -14.66
N SER A 210 -19.62 3.67 -15.51
CA SER A 210 -19.86 4.05 -16.90
C SER A 210 -20.53 2.95 -17.70
N VAL A 211 -20.15 1.68 -17.51
CA VAL A 211 -20.76 0.55 -18.23
C VAL A 211 -22.18 0.32 -17.75
N SER A 212 -22.44 0.39 -16.44
CA SER A 212 -23.77 0.25 -15.84
C SER A 212 -24.77 1.29 -16.35
N LYS A 213 -24.32 2.51 -16.68
CA LYS A 213 -25.16 3.56 -17.27
C LYS A 213 -25.53 3.31 -18.74
N ILE A 214 -24.77 2.47 -19.45
CA ILE A 214 -24.90 2.28 -20.91
C ILE A 214 -25.60 0.96 -21.26
N ILE A 215 -25.33 -0.08 -20.48
CA ILE A 215 -25.79 -1.46 -20.69
C ILE A 215 -27.29 -1.63 -20.40
N ASP A 216 -27.92 -2.65 -20.97
CA ASP A 216 -29.30 -2.98 -20.68
C ASP A 216 -29.51 -3.37 -19.20
N THR A 217 -30.66 -2.95 -18.64
CA THR A 217 -31.07 -3.20 -17.25
C THR A 217 -30.94 -4.65 -16.80
N GLN A 218 -31.15 -5.62 -17.71
CA GLN A 218 -31.04 -7.04 -17.38
C GLN A 218 -29.61 -7.48 -17.03
N PHE A 219 -28.59 -6.76 -17.50
CA PHE A 219 -27.17 -7.06 -17.27
C PHE A 219 -26.49 -6.12 -16.26
N ALA A 220 -27.11 -4.98 -15.96
CA ALA A 220 -26.53 -3.96 -15.10
C ALA A 220 -26.14 -4.49 -13.71
N ALA A 221 -26.92 -5.42 -13.14
CA ALA A 221 -26.61 -6.04 -11.85
C ALA A 221 -25.34 -6.92 -11.86
N GLY A 222 -24.88 -7.38 -13.03
CA GLY A 222 -23.66 -8.19 -13.17
C GLY A 222 -22.40 -7.37 -13.47
N VAL A 223 -22.53 -6.04 -13.59
CA VAL A 223 -21.41 -5.11 -13.82
C VAL A 223 -20.82 -4.75 -12.47
N ASP A 224 -19.78 -5.50 -12.10
CA ASP A 224 -19.06 -5.37 -10.84
C ASP A 224 -17.57 -5.46 -11.10
N MET A 225 -16.79 -4.56 -10.49
CA MET A 225 -15.32 -4.53 -10.54
C MET A 225 -14.68 -4.87 -9.19
N SER A 226 -15.46 -5.24 -8.17
CA SER A 226 -14.96 -5.53 -6.81
C SER A 226 -13.80 -6.51 -6.81
N THR A 227 -13.86 -7.57 -7.63
CA THR A 227 -12.76 -8.55 -7.68
C THR A 227 -11.47 -8.02 -8.30
N VAL A 228 -11.56 -7.07 -9.25
CA VAL A 228 -10.40 -6.39 -9.84
C VAL A 228 -9.83 -5.37 -8.85
N GLU A 229 -10.71 -4.66 -8.17
CA GLU A 229 -10.38 -3.72 -7.10
C GLU A 229 -9.63 -4.41 -5.95
N GLU A 230 -10.10 -5.57 -5.50
CA GLU A 230 -9.41 -6.37 -4.48
C GLU A 230 -8.02 -6.82 -4.93
N GLU A 231 -7.84 -7.17 -6.21
CA GLU A 231 -6.53 -7.54 -6.78
C GLU A 231 -5.54 -6.37 -6.81
N PHE A 232 -5.98 -5.17 -7.20
CA PHE A 232 -5.14 -3.96 -7.13
C PHE A 232 -4.82 -3.57 -5.69
N SER A 233 -5.78 -3.64 -4.76
CA SER A 233 -5.54 -3.40 -3.33
C SER A 233 -4.54 -4.40 -2.73
N GLY A 234 -4.64 -5.67 -3.14
CA GLY A 234 -3.68 -6.71 -2.79
C GLY A 234 -2.27 -6.40 -3.29
N LEU A 235 -2.14 -5.96 -4.55
CA LEU A 235 -0.86 -5.53 -5.14
C LEU A 235 -0.26 -4.32 -4.39
N ILE A 236 -1.06 -3.31 -4.05
CA ILE A 236 -0.60 -2.15 -3.26
C ILE A 236 0.00 -2.61 -1.93
N THR A 237 -0.70 -3.49 -1.21
CA THR A 237 -0.25 -4.02 0.08
C THR A 237 1.05 -4.81 -0.06
N GLU A 238 1.15 -5.68 -1.06
CA GLU A 238 2.35 -6.47 -1.34
C GLU A 238 3.56 -5.59 -1.68
N ALA A 239 3.34 -4.56 -2.51
CA ALA A 239 4.37 -3.60 -2.90
C ALA A 239 4.86 -2.76 -1.70
N LEU A 240 3.94 -2.27 -0.85
CA LEU A 240 4.31 -1.56 0.38
C LEU A 240 5.13 -2.44 1.33
N MET A 241 4.74 -3.70 1.52
CA MET A 241 5.51 -4.64 2.32
C MET A 241 6.88 -4.96 1.70
N THR A 242 6.99 -4.96 0.38
CA THR A 242 8.28 -5.14 -0.32
C THR A 242 9.25 -4.00 0.00
N LEU A 243 8.78 -2.75 0.10
CA LEU A 243 9.59 -1.62 0.56
C LEU A 243 10.07 -1.79 2.01
N VAL A 244 9.16 -2.25 2.90
CA VAL A 244 9.49 -2.52 4.31
C VAL A 244 10.58 -3.60 4.40
N HIS A 245 10.41 -4.74 3.74
CA HIS A 245 11.41 -5.82 3.73
C HIS A 245 12.74 -5.41 3.08
N GLY A 246 12.70 -4.53 2.07
CA GLY A 246 13.89 -3.94 1.46
C GLY A 246 14.74 -3.17 2.48
N LEU A 247 14.09 -2.29 3.24
CA LEU A 247 14.76 -1.55 4.32
C LEU A 247 15.18 -2.44 5.48
N GLU A 248 14.38 -3.44 5.85
CA GLU A 248 14.77 -4.44 6.85
C GLU A 248 16.06 -5.16 6.45
N THR A 249 16.19 -5.53 5.18
CA THR A 249 17.39 -6.22 4.66
C THR A 249 18.62 -5.33 4.72
N LYS A 250 18.48 -4.02 4.40
CA LYS A 250 19.57 -3.04 4.58
C LYS A 250 19.91 -2.86 6.06
N PHE A 251 18.90 -2.77 6.93
CA PHE A 251 19.07 -2.63 8.38
C PHE A 251 19.74 -3.87 9.00
N ASP A 252 19.39 -5.08 8.53
CA ASP A 252 19.99 -6.35 8.98
C ASP A 252 21.50 -6.42 8.70
N ALA A 253 21.99 -5.76 7.64
CA ALA A 253 23.41 -5.67 7.36
C ALA A 253 24.15 -4.87 8.45
N GLU A 254 23.57 -3.76 8.91
CA GLU A 254 24.09 -2.95 10.01
C GLU A 254 23.94 -3.67 11.36
N MET A 255 22.88 -4.44 11.55
CA MET A 255 22.72 -5.32 12.70
C MET A 255 23.80 -6.41 12.74
N ALA A 256 24.15 -6.98 11.59
CA ALA A 256 25.27 -7.91 11.51
C ALA A 256 26.61 -7.22 11.83
N ALA A 257 26.81 -5.97 11.39
CA ALA A 257 27.99 -5.18 11.75
C ALA A 257 28.07 -4.91 13.26
N MET A 258 26.95 -4.56 13.91
CA MET A 258 26.85 -4.39 15.37
C MET A 258 27.32 -5.64 16.14
N THR A 259 26.95 -6.85 15.69
CA THR A 259 27.37 -8.10 16.37
C THR A 259 28.87 -8.38 16.28
N ARG A 260 29.58 -7.75 15.33
CA ARG A 260 31.04 -7.91 15.14
C ARG A 260 31.86 -6.94 15.97
N VAL A 261 31.23 -5.93 16.57
CA VAL A 261 31.92 -5.00 17.47
C VAL A 261 32.39 -5.76 18.71
N PRO A 262 33.65 -5.58 19.16
CA PRO A 262 34.21 -6.30 20.31
C PRO A 262 33.74 -5.71 21.65
N TRP A 263 32.44 -5.79 21.94
CA TRP A 263 31.80 -5.21 23.13
C TRP A 263 32.41 -5.67 24.47
N GLY A 264 33.02 -6.85 24.51
CA GLY A 264 33.64 -7.41 25.71
C GLY A 264 35.03 -6.87 26.03
N THR A 265 35.72 -6.25 25.06
CA THR A 265 37.12 -5.78 25.21
C THR A 265 37.27 -4.30 24.84
N LEU A 266 36.17 -3.55 24.83
CA LEU A 266 36.16 -2.13 24.50
C LEU A 266 36.79 -1.34 25.66
N GLU A 267 37.89 -0.62 25.41
CA GLU A 267 38.67 0.04 26.48
C GLU A 267 38.05 1.36 26.95
N SER A 268 37.44 2.13 26.05
CA SER A 268 36.86 3.44 26.35
C SER A 268 35.60 3.70 25.55
N VAL A 269 34.68 4.48 26.14
CA VAL A 269 33.53 5.05 25.44
C VAL A 269 34.01 6.19 24.53
N GLY A 270 33.50 6.24 23.31
CA GLY A 270 33.83 7.25 22.31
C GLY A 270 32.59 7.71 21.54
N ASP A 271 32.80 8.12 20.28
CA ASP A 271 31.73 8.55 19.39
C ASP A 271 30.80 7.40 18.98
N GLN A 272 29.75 7.72 18.24
CA GLN A 272 28.78 6.73 17.74
C GLN A 272 29.46 5.64 16.90
N SER A 273 29.06 4.39 17.12
CA SER A 273 29.58 3.25 16.37
C SER A 273 29.24 3.34 14.87
N VAL A 274 30.10 2.73 14.04
CA VAL A 274 29.97 2.77 12.57
C VAL A 274 28.60 2.30 12.07
N TYR A 275 28.02 1.26 12.69
CA TYR A 275 26.71 0.75 12.27
C TYR A 275 25.56 1.76 12.47
N VAL A 276 25.68 2.66 13.45
CA VAL A 276 24.70 3.73 13.69
C VAL A 276 24.71 4.72 12.54
N ASN A 277 25.90 5.06 12.05
CA ASN A 277 26.07 5.90 10.85
C ASN A 277 25.52 5.20 9.60
N GLY A 278 25.75 3.90 9.45
CA GLY A 278 25.16 3.09 8.37
C GLY A 278 23.63 3.14 8.37
N ILE A 279 23.00 2.95 9.53
CA ILE A 279 21.54 3.07 9.69
C ILE A 279 21.06 4.47 9.28
N ASN A 280 21.74 5.52 9.73
CA ASN A 280 21.39 6.90 9.37
C ASN A 280 21.47 7.14 7.86
N MET A 281 22.52 6.63 7.20
CA MET A 281 22.70 6.77 5.76
C MET A 281 21.60 6.06 4.97
N ILE A 282 21.26 4.82 5.34
CA ILE A 282 20.18 4.06 4.70
C ILE A 282 18.85 4.82 4.78
N LEU A 283 18.52 5.36 5.95
CA LEU A 283 17.25 6.06 6.15
C LEU A 283 17.22 7.41 5.45
N LYS A 284 18.33 8.15 5.46
CA LYS A 284 18.45 9.43 4.74
C LYS A 284 18.42 9.29 3.23
N SER A 285 18.87 8.17 2.67
CA SER A 285 18.78 7.91 1.22
C SER A 285 17.37 7.51 0.79
N SER A 286 16.74 6.59 1.53
CA SER A 286 15.49 5.96 1.10
C SER A 286 14.23 6.75 1.51
N ILE A 287 14.14 7.21 2.75
CA ILE A 287 12.89 7.77 3.29
C ILE A 287 12.41 9.02 2.54
N PRO A 288 13.26 10.00 2.16
CA PRO A 288 12.79 11.17 1.40
C PRO A 288 12.18 10.79 0.05
N VAL A 289 12.77 9.81 -0.65
CA VAL A 289 12.25 9.31 -1.93
C VAL A 289 10.86 8.71 -1.73
N LEU A 290 10.70 7.81 -0.76
CA LEU A 290 9.41 7.18 -0.46
C LEU A 290 8.35 8.22 -0.03
N GLY A 291 8.73 9.17 0.82
CA GLY A 291 7.83 10.24 1.27
C GLY A 291 7.40 11.20 0.15
N SER A 292 8.26 11.43 -0.85
CA SER A 292 7.91 12.28 -2.00
C SER A 292 7.01 11.59 -3.03
N LEU A 293 7.13 10.26 -3.18
CA LEU A 293 6.42 9.50 -4.22
C LEU A 293 5.11 8.89 -3.73
N LEU A 294 5.01 8.50 -2.46
CA LEU A 294 3.83 7.84 -1.92
C LEU A 294 2.79 8.84 -1.41
N SER A 295 1.51 8.50 -1.59
CA SER A 295 0.41 9.24 -0.95
C SER A 295 0.50 9.18 0.58
N SER A 296 -0.17 10.10 1.26
CA SER A 296 -0.12 10.17 2.73
C SER A 296 -0.66 8.94 3.44
N VAL A 297 -1.65 8.29 2.84
CA VAL A 297 -2.23 7.04 3.36
C VAL A 297 -1.24 5.89 3.21
N HIS A 298 -0.60 5.77 2.05
CA HIS A 298 0.37 4.72 1.78
C HIS A 298 1.65 4.87 2.59
N PHE A 299 2.17 6.10 2.70
CA PHE A 299 3.35 6.38 3.52
C PHE A 299 3.07 6.09 5.00
N GLN A 300 1.89 6.45 5.51
CA GLN A 300 1.49 6.11 6.88
C GLN A 300 1.46 4.60 7.13
N TYR A 301 0.83 3.84 6.23
CA TYR A 301 0.80 2.38 6.33
C TYR A 301 2.23 1.81 6.37
N PHE A 302 3.10 2.30 5.48
CA PHE A 302 4.52 1.94 5.45
C PHE A 302 5.20 2.25 6.79
N LEU A 303 5.00 3.44 7.36
CA LEU A 303 5.56 3.83 8.66
C LEU A 303 5.10 2.89 9.78
N ASP A 304 3.80 2.60 9.88
CA ASP A 304 3.26 1.72 10.93
C ASP A 304 3.88 0.31 10.87
N LYS A 305 4.11 -0.21 9.66
CA LYS A 305 4.82 -1.49 9.45
C LYS A 305 6.31 -1.40 9.77
N LEU A 306 6.97 -0.33 9.36
CA LEU A 306 8.39 -0.11 9.65
C LEU A 306 8.65 0.02 11.16
N ALA A 307 7.82 0.76 11.90
CA ALA A 307 7.88 0.87 13.36
C ALA A 307 7.73 -0.50 14.03
N SER A 308 6.78 -1.31 13.54
CA SER A 308 6.53 -2.66 14.04
C SER A 308 7.69 -3.65 13.80
N SER A 309 8.70 -3.25 13.03
CA SER A 309 9.80 -4.10 12.62
C SER A 309 11.17 -3.65 13.17
N LEU A 310 11.60 -2.42 12.88
CA LEU A 310 12.99 -2.00 13.14
C LEU A 310 13.36 -2.02 14.63
N GLY A 311 12.48 -1.50 15.50
CA GLY A 311 12.71 -1.49 16.96
C GLY A 311 12.84 -2.89 17.56
N PRO A 312 11.85 -3.78 17.37
CA PRO A 312 11.94 -5.17 17.82
C PRO A 312 13.15 -5.92 17.25
N ARG A 313 13.52 -5.65 15.99
CA ARG A 313 14.68 -6.25 15.32
C ARG A 313 15.99 -5.79 15.95
N PHE A 314 16.13 -4.50 16.28
CA PHE A 314 17.26 -3.97 17.04
C PHE A 314 17.38 -4.60 18.43
N TYR A 315 16.26 -4.65 19.16
CA TYR A 315 16.18 -5.28 20.48
C TYR A 315 16.64 -6.74 20.45
N ALA A 316 16.11 -7.52 19.51
CA ALA A 316 16.48 -8.92 19.34
C ALA A 316 17.96 -9.08 18.93
N ASN A 317 18.54 -8.11 18.23
CA ASN A 317 19.93 -8.16 17.79
C ASN A 317 20.94 -7.98 18.93
N ILE A 318 20.57 -7.28 20.01
CA ILE A 318 21.42 -7.17 21.21
C ILE A 318 21.72 -8.56 21.78
N PHE A 319 20.72 -9.45 21.82
CA PHE A 319 20.89 -10.84 22.26
C PHE A 319 21.76 -11.71 21.35
N LYS A 320 22.09 -11.24 20.14
CA LYS A 320 23.05 -11.94 19.26
C LYS A 320 24.49 -11.52 19.51
N CYS A 321 24.71 -10.47 20.31
CA CYS A 321 26.03 -10.14 20.81
C CYS A 321 26.50 -11.22 21.80
N LYS A 322 27.82 -11.33 21.98
CA LYS A 322 28.41 -12.28 22.94
C LYS A 322 28.51 -11.61 24.31
N HIS A 323 29.72 -11.47 24.83
CA HIS A 323 29.98 -10.74 26.05
C HIS A 323 29.97 -9.23 25.80
N ILE A 324 29.26 -8.49 26.64
CA ILE A 324 29.19 -7.03 26.69
C ILE A 324 29.76 -6.59 28.04
N SER A 325 30.93 -5.94 28.00
CA SER A 325 31.57 -5.37 29.19
C SER A 325 30.81 -4.15 29.71
N GLU A 326 31.16 -3.64 30.89
CA GLU A 326 30.58 -2.39 31.40
C GLU A 326 30.79 -1.22 30.43
N THR A 327 32.03 -0.99 29.98
CA THR A 327 32.36 0.03 28.98
C THR A 327 31.63 -0.21 27.66
N GLY A 328 31.54 -1.46 27.21
CA GLY A 328 30.79 -1.84 26.01
C GLY A 328 29.29 -1.56 26.12
N ALA A 329 28.69 -1.81 27.28
CA ALA A 329 27.28 -1.52 27.53
C ALA A 329 27.01 0.00 27.60
N GLN A 330 27.95 0.79 28.16
CA GLN A 330 27.87 2.26 28.13
C GLN A 330 27.88 2.78 26.68
N GLN A 331 28.82 2.30 25.84
CA GLN A 331 28.87 2.67 24.43
C GLN A 331 27.60 2.25 23.67
N MET A 332 27.15 1.00 23.84
CA MET A 332 25.94 0.51 23.17
C MET A 332 24.68 1.26 23.62
N LEU A 333 24.64 1.77 24.87
CA LEU A 333 23.54 2.61 25.34
C LEU A 333 23.52 3.96 24.63
N LEU A 334 24.68 4.60 24.41
CA LEU A 334 24.78 5.82 23.59
C LEU A 334 24.35 5.56 22.15
N ASP A 335 24.81 4.46 21.56
CA ASP A 335 24.41 4.07 20.21
C ASP A 335 22.90 3.80 20.12
N THR A 336 22.30 3.19 21.15
CA THR A 336 20.85 2.94 21.22
C THR A 336 20.05 4.25 21.24
N GLN A 337 20.51 5.27 21.99
CA GLN A 337 19.90 6.60 21.98
C GLN A 337 20.02 7.26 20.61
N ALA A 338 21.19 7.15 19.97
CA ALA A 338 21.40 7.69 18.63
C ALA A 338 20.46 7.03 17.61
N VAL A 339 20.37 5.69 17.61
CA VAL A 339 19.43 4.94 16.75
C VAL A 339 17.98 5.37 17.04
N LYS A 340 17.58 5.50 18.31
CA LYS A 340 16.23 5.97 18.66
C LYS A 340 15.93 7.34 18.08
N THR A 341 16.86 8.29 18.19
CA THR A 341 16.71 9.63 17.61
C THR A 341 16.57 9.55 16.08
N ILE A 342 17.44 8.80 15.41
CA ILE A 342 17.37 8.60 13.95
C ILE A 342 16.01 8.00 13.53
N LEU A 343 15.52 6.99 14.25
CA LEU A 343 14.23 6.37 13.95
C LEU A 343 13.07 7.35 14.16
N LEU A 344 13.10 8.19 15.20
CA LEU A 344 12.07 9.21 15.45
C LEU A 344 12.08 10.35 14.41
N GLU A 345 13.17 10.57 13.70
CA GLU A 345 13.27 11.55 12.61
C GLU A 345 12.67 11.07 11.29
N ILE A 346 12.44 9.75 11.11
CA ILE A 346 11.95 9.15 9.86
C ILE A 346 10.71 9.87 9.29
N PRO A 347 9.63 10.13 10.06
CA PRO A 347 8.44 10.77 9.49
C PRO A 347 8.69 12.20 9.00
N SER A 348 9.65 12.90 9.62
CA SER A 348 10.08 14.24 9.22
C SER A 348 10.94 14.20 7.95
N LEU A 349 11.81 13.18 7.81
CA LEU A 349 12.60 12.96 6.58
C LEU A 349 11.70 12.74 5.36
N GLY A 350 10.54 12.10 5.54
CA GLY A 350 9.55 11.90 4.49
C GLY A 350 8.69 13.14 4.17
N GLN A 351 8.86 14.25 4.91
CA GLN A 351 8.04 15.47 4.78
C GLN A 351 6.53 15.25 5.00
N GLN A 352 6.14 14.18 5.70
CA GLN A 352 4.74 13.82 5.96
C GLN A 352 4.46 13.68 7.47
N ALA A 353 4.94 14.66 8.26
CA ALA A 353 4.95 14.61 9.72
C ALA A 353 3.55 14.58 10.39
N SER A 354 2.48 14.99 9.69
CA SER A 354 1.13 15.07 10.24
C SER A 354 0.52 13.71 10.62
N VAL A 355 1.17 12.60 10.26
CA VAL A 355 0.62 11.25 10.42
C VAL A 355 1.39 10.39 11.45
N ALA A 356 2.42 10.96 12.10
CA ALA A 356 3.48 10.21 12.78
C ALA A 356 3.31 9.91 14.29
N ALA A 357 2.18 10.27 14.90
CA ALA A 357 2.06 10.19 16.37
C ALA A 357 2.06 8.74 16.90
N SER A 358 1.38 7.82 16.20
CA SER A 358 1.39 6.39 16.52
C SER A 358 2.79 5.78 16.34
N TYR A 359 3.42 6.10 15.21
CA TYR A 359 4.78 5.68 14.86
C TYR A 359 5.78 6.04 15.97
N SER A 360 5.81 7.31 16.36
CA SER A 360 6.78 7.82 17.34
C SER A 360 6.60 7.18 18.72
N LYS A 361 5.35 6.95 19.13
CA LYS A 361 5.03 6.25 20.39
C LYS A 361 5.51 4.80 20.36
N PHE A 362 5.28 4.09 19.25
CA PHE A 362 5.69 2.70 19.11
C PHE A 362 7.21 2.57 19.13
N VAL A 363 7.92 3.37 18.31
CA VAL A 363 9.40 3.40 18.28
C VAL A 363 9.96 3.73 19.66
N SER A 364 9.42 4.76 20.33
CA SER A 364 9.86 5.12 21.68
C SER A 364 9.73 3.96 22.66
N ARG A 365 8.61 3.23 22.62
CA ARG A 365 8.37 2.09 23.51
C ARG A 365 9.36 0.96 23.26
N GLU A 366 9.54 0.54 22.00
CA GLU A 366 10.43 -0.58 21.68
C GLU A 366 11.89 -0.23 21.94
N MET A 367 12.33 0.99 21.60
CA MET A 367 13.70 1.43 21.91
C MET A 367 13.94 1.58 23.42
N SER A 368 12.93 1.96 24.20
CA SER A 368 13.07 2.01 25.67
C SER A 368 13.29 0.63 26.29
N LYS A 369 12.79 -0.45 25.68
CA LYS A 369 13.09 -1.81 26.11
C LYS A 369 14.57 -2.16 25.89
N ALA A 370 15.14 -1.75 24.76
CA ALA A 370 16.57 -1.94 24.49
C ALA A 370 17.44 -1.16 25.49
N GLU A 371 17.07 0.08 25.81
CA GLU A 371 17.74 0.86 26.85
C GLU A 371 17.64 0.20 28.23
N ALA A 372 16.46 -0.31 28.59
CA ALA A 372 16.23 -1.00 29.86
C ALA A 372 17.12 -2.25 29.97
N LEU A 373 17.19 -3.07 28.91
CA LEU A 373 18.07 -4.23 28.85
C LEU A 373 19.53 -3.85 29.10
N LEU A 374 20.05 -2.83 28.42
CA LEU A 374 21.43 -2.38 28.60
C LEU A 374 21.70 -1.82 30.00
N LYS A 375 20.71 -1.13 30.60
CA LYS A 375 20.79 -0.68 32.01
C LYS A 375 20.84 -1.85 32.99
N VAL A 376 20.15 -2.95 32.71
CA VAL A 376 20.28 -4.19 33.51
C VAL A 376 21.69 -4.76 33.35
N ILE A 377 22.26 -4.79 32.15
CA ILE A 377 23.66 -5.22 31.95
C ILE A 377 24.63 -4.33 32.74
N LEU A 378 24.40 -3.02 32.82
CA LEU A 378 25.23 -2.09 33.59
C LEU A 378 25.07 -2.20 35.10
N SER A 379 23.99 -2.81 35.60
CA SER A 379 23.76 -2.89 37.05
C SER A 379 24.80 -3.76 37.77
N PRO A 380 25.12 -3.45 39.05
CA PRO A 380 25.94 -4.31 39.88
C PRO A 380 25.39 -5.74 39.99
N VAL A 381 26.27 -6.73 40.13
CA VAL A 381 25.88 -8.15 40.19
C VAL A 381 24.91 -8.41 41.34
N ASP A 382 25.10 -7.74 42.47
CA ASP A 382 24.28 -7.93 43.68
C ASP A 382 22.85 -7.40 43.52
N SER A 383 22.59 -6.50 42.57
CA SER A 383 21.27 -5.86 42.36
C SER A 383 20.69 -6.06 40.96
N VAL A 384 21.30 -6.92 40.15
CA VAL A 384 20.89 -7.17 38.76
C VAL A 384 19.49 -7.77 38.64
N ALA A 385 19.11 -8.64 39.58
CA ALA A 385 17.79 -9.25 39.65
C ALA A 385 16.70 -8.21 39.91
N ASP A 386 16.92 -7.31 40.86
CA ASP A 386 15.96 -6.25 41.20
C ASP A 386 15.87 -5.21 40.10
N THR A 387 17.00 -4.84 39.50
CA THR A 387 17.04 -3.93 38.35
C THR A 387 16.27 -4.50 37.17
N TYR A 388 16.39 -5.81 36.90
CA TYR A 388 15.62 -6.49 35.86
C TYR A 388 14.12 -6.41 36.11
N ARG A 389 13.65 -6.73 37.33
CA ARG A 389 12.22 -6.64 37.68
C ARG A 389 11.68 -5.22 37.53
N ALA A 390 12.47 -4.22 37.89
CA ALA A 390 12.06 -2.82 37.84
C ALA A 390 11.98 -2.29 36.39
N LEU A 391 12.95 -2.63 35.55
CA LEU A 391 13.07 -2.05 34.21
C LEU A 391 12.42 -2.88 33.10
N LEU A 392 12.27 -4.20 33.29
CA LEU A 392 11.67 -5.13 32.34
C LEU A 392 10.60 -6.00 33.03
N PRO A 393 9.49 -5.40 33.51
CA PRO A 393 8.45 -6.12 34.26
C PRO A 393 7.70 -7.17 33.43
N GLU A 394 7.68 -7.01 32.10
CA GLU A 394 7.09 -7.97 31.15
C GLU A 394 8.11 -9.04 30.68
N GLY A 395 9.36 -8.95 31.14
CA GLY A 395 10.43 -9.85 30.71
C GLY A 395 10.32 -11.25 31.31
N THR A 396 10.84 -12.25 30.60
CA THR A 396 10.77 -13.66 31.03
C THR A 396 12.00 -14.09 31.84
N PRO A 397 11.94 -15.15 32.68
CA PRO A 397 13.13 -15.69 33.33
C PRO A 397 14.21 -16.17 32.35
N MET A 398 13.80 -16.71 31.19
CA MET A 398 14.72 -17.10 30.12
C MET A 398 15.45 -15.90 29.51
N GLU A 399 14.76 -14.77 29.38
CA GLU A 399 15.35 -13.53 28.92
C GLU A 399 16.34 -12.97 29.94
N PHE A 400 16.01 -13.02 31.23
CA PHE A 400 16.93 -12.66 32.30
C PHE A 400 18.20 -13.50 32.27
N GLN A 401 18.09 -14.82 32.12
CA GLN A 401 19.23 -15.71 31.96
C GLN A 401 20.14 -15.27 30.80
N ARG A 402 19.56 -14.98 29.62
CA ARG A 402 20.34 -14.48 28.47
C ARG A 402 21.02 -13.13 28.77
N ILE A 403 20.39 -12.24 29.54
CA ILE A 403 21.03 -10.98 29.95
C ILE A 403 22.25 -11.23 30.85
N LEU A 404 22.18 -12.19 31.78
CA LEU A 404 23.32 -12.58 32.61
C LEU A 404 24.47 -13.19 31.78
N GLU A 405 24.14 -13.93 30.72
CA GLU A 405 25.11 -14.43 29.75
C GLU A 405 25.78 -13.29 28.96
N LEU A 406 25.01 -12.30 28.49
CA LEU A 406 25.53 -11.11 27.84
C LEU A 406 26.47 -10.31 28.77
N LYS A 407 26.13 -10.20 30.04
CA LYS A 407 26.97 -9.55 31.08
C LYS A 407 28.29 -10.29 31.35
N GLY A 408 28.45 -11.52 30.86
CA GLY A 408 29.69 -12.29 30.97
C GLY A 408 29.93 -12.97 32.32
N LEU A 409 28.89 -13.16 33.13
CA LEU A 409 29.00 -13.83 34.43
C LEU A 409 29.37 -15.30 34.27
N LYS A 410 30.08 -15.87 35.26
CA LYS A 410 30.39 -17.31 35.26
C LYS A 410 29.10 -18.11 35.52
N LYS A 411 29.01 -19.32 34.94
CA LYS A 411 27.83 -20.20 35.09
C LYS A 411 27.43 -20.46 36.56
N ALA A 412 28.40 -20.57 37.47
CA ALA A 412 28.13 -20.77 38.89
C ALA A 412 27.42 -19.56 39.53
N ASP A 413 27.92 -18.35 39.25
CA ASP A 413 27.34 -17.09 39.74
C ASP A 413 25.96 -16.87 39.13
N GLN A 414 25.80 -17.14 37.82
CA GLN A 414 24.51 -17.08 37.14
C GLN A 414 23.47 -17.97 37.83
N GLN A 415 23.82 -19.22 38.14
CA GLN A 415 22.87 -20.16 38.76
C GLN A 415 22.41 -19.65 40.14
N THR A 416 23.33 -19.09 40.93
CA THR A 416 23.01 -18.54 42.25
C THR A 416 22.04 -17.36 42.14
N ILE A 417 22.27 -16.46 41.20
CA ILE A 417 21.40 -15.29 40.93
C ILE A 417 20.03 -15.74 40.39
N LEU A 418 19.99 -16.75 39.51
CA LEU A 418 18.73 -17.30 38.98
C LEU A 418 17.90 -18.00 40.04
N ASP A 419 18.54 -18.75 40.94
CA ASP A 419 17.85 -19.42 42.05
C ASP A 419 17.23 -18.39 43.00
N ASP A 420 17.95 -17.31 43.33
CA ASP A 420 17.41 -16.20 44.11
C ASP A 420 16.30 -15.45 43.37
N PHE A 421 16.48 -15.25 42.06
CA PHE A 421 15.48 -14.61 41.22
C PHE A 421 14.14 -15.37 41.21
N ASN A 422 14.20 -16.70 41.10
CA ASN A 422 13.03 -17.58 41.05
C ASN A 422 12.34 -17.71 42.42
N LYS A 423 13.09 -17.66 43.53
CA LYS A 423 12.52 -17.66 44.89
C LYS A 423 11.65 -16.44 45.17
N HIS A 424 12.00 -15.30 44.57
CA HIS A 424 11.31 -14.02 44.73
C HIS A 424 10.38 -13.69 43.54
N ALA A 425 10.16 -14.61 42.60
CA ALA A 425 9.11 -14.45 41.59
C ALA A 425 7.74 -14.49 42.29
N PRO A 426 6.77 -13.61 41.94
CA PRO A 426 5.43 -13.70 42.49
C PRO A 426 4.90 -15.10 42.17
N ALA A 427 4.54 -15.86 43.21
CA ALA A 427 3.94 -17.16 43.05
C ALA A 427 2.68 -16.99 42.18
N ILE A 428 2.78 -17.33 40.90
CA ILE A 428 1.59 -17.67 40.13
C ILE A 428 1.01 -18.85 40.90
N ALA A 429 -0.09 -18.62 41.60
CA ALA A 429 -0.82 -19.66 42.29
C ALA A 429 -1.23 -20.73 41.28
N GLN A 430 -0.40 -21.77 41.15
CA GLN A 430 -0.90 -23.07 40.74
C GLN A 430 -1.85 -23.53 41.84
N PRO A 431 -3.11 -23.89 41.53
CA PRO A 431 -3.92 -24.59 42.51
C PRO A 431 -3.23 -25.92 42.78
N SER A 432 -2.66 -26.06 43.98
CA SER A 432 -2.11 -27.32 44.45
C SER A 432 -3.26 -28.32 44.57
N ILE A 433 -3.37 -29.24 43.61
CA ILE A 433 -4.17 -30.45 43.83
C ILE A 433 -3.32 -31.30 44.78
N ALA A 434 -3.75 -31.36 46.04
CA ALA A 434 -3.18 -32.25 47.03
C ALA A 434 -3.24 -33.71 46.53
N PRO A 435 -2.21 -34.54 46.73
CA PRO A 435 -2.28 -35.95 46.39
C PRO A 435 -3.23 -36.64 47.37
N ALA A 436 -4.43 -36.98 46.91
CA ALA A 436 -5.31 -37.88 47.64
C ALA A 436 -4.70 -39.28 47.61
N ILE A 437 -4.33 -39.78 48.78
CA ILE A 437 -3.94 -41.16 49.03
C ILE A 437 -5.15 -42.04 48.74
N VAL A 438 -5.04 -42.95 47.77
CA VAL A 438 -5.95 -44.09 47.60
C VAL A 438 -5.13 -45.38 47.58
N PRO A 439 -5.46 -46.40 48.40
CA PRO A 439 -4.73 -47.67 48.42
C PRO A 439 -5.04 -48.55 47.19
N ALA A 440 -4.11 -49.46 46.89
CA ALA A 440 -4.11 -50.33 45.73
C ALA A 440 -4.90 -51.65 45.88
N ALA A 441 -5.15 -52.27 44.70
CA ALA A 441 -5.67 -53.62 44.37
C ALA A 441 -7.22 -53.74 44.32
N SER A 442 -7.84 -54.41 43.35
CA SER A 442 -7.48 -55.65 42.63
C SER A 442 -8.15 -55.80 41.23
N THR A 443 -7.74 -56.86 40.54
CA THR A 443 -7.92 -57.24 39.12
C THR A 443 -9.29 -57.77 38.63
N ALA A 444 -9.59 -57.46 37.34
CA ALA A 444 -10.35 -58.22 36.30
C ALA A 444 -11.90 -58.33 36.39
N PRO A 445 -12.64 -58.69 35.30
CA PRO A 445 -12.34 -58.68 33.85
C PRO A 445 -13.40 -57.91 32.99
N VAL A 446 -13.11 -57.77 31.70
CA VAL A 446 -13.95 -57.17 30.65
C VAL A 446 -15.14 -58.09 30.28
N PRO A 447 -16.30 -57.53 29.87
CA PRO A 447 -17.04 -58.12 28.76
C PRO A 447 -17.42 -57.12 27.67
N VAL A 448 -17.77 -57.70 26.52
CA VAL A 448 -17.89 -57.11 25.19
C VAL A 448 -19.38 -56.90 24.82
N ILE A 449 -19.62 -56.03 23.83
CA ILE A 449 -20.78 -55.92 22.90
C ILE A 449 -21.98 -55.07 23.36
N ALA A 450 -22.26 -53.97 22.64
CA ALA A 450 -23.39 -53.86 21.70
C ALA A 450 -23.68 -52.41 21.25
N ASN A 451 -23.94 -52.24 19.96
CA ASN A 451 -24.46 -51.05 19.29
C ASN A 451 -25.78 -50.55 19.89
N ALA A 452 -25.96 -49.23 19.96
CA ALA A 452 -27.23 -48.58 19.67
C ALA A 452 -27.01 -47.12 19.24
N SER A 453 -27.32 -46.88 17.97
CA SER A 453 -27.50 -45.58 17.33
C SER A 453 -28.74 -44.87 17.86
N LEU A 454 -28.62 -43.59 18.23
CA LEU A 454 -29.70 -42.60 18.19
C LEU A 454 -29.10 -41.24 17.84
N GLY A 455 -29.58 -40.68 16.72
CA GLY A 455 -29.06 -39.47 16.12
C GLY A 455 -29.43 -38.20 16.88
N PHE A 456 -28.53 -37.21 16.80
CA PHE A 456 -28.89 -35.81 16.91
C PHE A 456 -28.24 -35.05 15.76
N ILE A 457 -29.11 -34.42 14.97
CA ILE A 457 -28.77 -33.47 13.91
C ILE A 457 -28.21 -32.23 14.61
N ALA A 458 -26.97 -31.87 14.31
CA ALA A 458 -26.38 -30.60 14.70
C ALA A 458 -25.70 -29.93 13.50
N SER A 459 -26.00 -28.65 13.35
CA SER A 459 -25.70 -27.76 12.23
C SER A 459 -24.21 -27.64 11.91
N ARG A 460 -23.92 -27.33 10.65
CA ARG A 460 -22.59 -27.25 10.00
C ARG A 460 -21.75 -26.03 10.44
N GLU A 461 -22.06 -25.39 11.56
CA GLU A 461 -21.39 -24.17 12.04
C GLU A 461 -20.39 -24.39 13.19
N ASP A 462 -20.38 -25.55 13.86
CA ASP A 462 -19.57 -25.73 15.08
C ASP A 462 -18.26 -26.52 14.92
N VAL A 463 -17.88 -26.94 13.71
CA VAL A 463 -16.63 -27.70 13.48
C VAL A 463 -15.50 -26.85 12.87
N LEU A 464 -15.76 -25.62 12.44
CA LEU A 464 -14.73 -24.70 11.92
C LEU A 464 -14.11 -23.78 13.00
N THR A 465 -14.75 -23.66 14.16
CA THR A 465 -14.35 -22.69 15.20
C THR A 465 -13.30 -23.23 16.18
N ARG A 466 -12.98 -24.54 16.14
CA ARG A 466 -12.00 -25.16 17.05
C ARG A 466 -10.63 -25.50 16.44
N ALA A 467 -10.39 -25.16 15.18
CA ALA A 467 -9.07 -25.27 14.54
C ALA A 467 -8.41 -23.91 14.22
N ALA A 468 -9.07 -22.79 14.53
CA ALA A 468 -8.61 -21.43 14.20
C ALA A 468 -8.05 -20.63 15.41
N ALA A 469 -7.76 -21.28 16.53
CA ALA A 469 -7.35 -20.62 17.79
C ALA A 469 -5.86 -20.77 18.14
N LEU A 470 -4.98 -20.95 17.14
CA LEU A 470 -3.53 -20.84 17.32
C LEU A 470 -2.94 -19.84 16.31
N GLY A 471 -3.00 -18.56 16.69
CA GLY A 471 -1.87 -17.65 16.53
C GLY A 471 -1.65 -16.98 15.17
N ARG A 472 -2.68 -16.58 14.43
CA ARG A 472 -2.57 -15.49 13.43
C ARG A 472 -3.89 -14.73 13.34
N GLY A 473 -3.94 -13.50 13.87
CA GLY A 473 -5.12 -12.64 13.73
C GLY A 473 -4.93 -11.25 14.32
N ALA A 474 -4.69 -10.26 13.45
CA ALA A 474 -5.22 -8.89 13.49
C ALA A 474 -4.44 -7.98 12.51
N ALA A 475 -4.67 -8.09 11.20
CA ALA A 475 -4.12 -7.11 10.25
C ALA A 475 -4.91 -6.89 8.94
N THR A 476 -6.00 -7.64 8.67
CA THR A 476 -6.68 -7.56 7.36
C THR A 476 -8.01 -6.81 7.38
N THR A 477 -8.56 -6.48 8.55
CA THR A 477 -9.80 -5.69 8.69
C THR A 477 -9.59 -4.19 8.79
N GLY A 478 -8.36 -3.72 9.01
CA GLY A 478 -8.06 -2.28 9.14
C GLY A 478 -8.13 -1.49 7.83
N PHE A 479 -7.74 -2.11 6.70
CA PHE A 479 -7.61 -1.42 5.42
C PHE A 479 -8.97 -1.01 4.82
N LYS A 480 -9.98 -1.90 4.88
CA LYS A 480 -11.35 -1.61 4.39
C LYS A 480 -12.05 -0.52 5.22
N ARG A 481 -11.73 -0.40 6.52
CA ARG A 481 -12.35 0.60 7.43
C ARG A 481 -11.66 1.97 7.37
N PHE A 482 -10.37 2.01 7.03
CA PHE A 482 -9.60 3.27 6.92
C PHE A 482 -9.97 4.05 5.65
N LEU A 483 -10.18 3.38 4.52
CA LEU A 483 -10.63 4.04 3.28
C LEU A 483 -12.04 4.65 3.44
N ALA A 484 -12.97 3.93 4.07
CA ALA A 484 -14.32 4.43 4.34
C ALA A 484 -14.36 5.66 5.28
N LEU A 485 -13.36 5.85 6.13
CA LEU A 485 -13.25 7.01 7.04
C LEU A 485 -12.55 8.22 6.41
N THR A 486 -11.76 8.00 5.34
CA THR A 486 -11.08 9.09 4.62
C THR A 486 -11.99 9.70 3.54
N GLU A 487 -13.05 9.00 3.16
CA GLU A 487 -14.08 9.45 2.20
C GLU A 487 -15.01 10.53 2.76
N ALA A 488 -15.03 10.73 4.09
CA ALA A 488 -15.88 11.75 4.74
C ALA A 488 -15.24 13.16 4.81
N ALA A 489 -14.01 13.35 4.32
CA ALA A 489 -13.31 14.63 4.48
C ALA A 489 -12.48 15.05 3.26
N LYS A 490 -13.07 15.11 2.05
CA LYS A 490 -12.61 16.08 1.04
C LYS A 490 -13.64 16.35 -0.06
N ASP A 491 -14.56 17.26 0.25
CA ASP A 491 -15.32 17.96 -0.78
C ASP A 491 -14.41 19.05 -1.39
N ARG A 492 -13.80 18.77 -2.54
CA ARG A 492 -13.43 19.78 -3.54
C ARG A 492 -13.26 19.13 -4.91
N LYS A 493 -14.35 19.27 -5.68
CA LYS A 493 -14.46 19.24 -7.14
C LYS A 493 -13.17 19.70 -7.84
N ASP A 494 -12.84 18.98 -8.91
CA ASP A 494 -11.79 19.21 -9.93
C ASP A 494 -10.63 18.19 -9.91
N GLY A 495 -10.98 16.91 -10.10
CA GLY A 495 -10.02 15.87 -10.48
C GLY A 495 -9.67 15.91 -11.98
N PRO A 496 -8.53 15.31 -12.39
CA PRO A 496 -8.05 15.28 -13.78
C PRO A 496 -9.05 14.63 -14.77
N PHE A 497 -10.06 13.94 -14.26
CA PHE A 497 -11.06 13.18 -14.99
C PHE A 497 -11.95 14.00 -15.93
N ARG A 498 -12.17 15.30 -15.70
CA ARG A 498 -13.00 16.07 -16.64
C ARG A 498 -12.31 16.38 -17.97
N LYS A 499 -10.97 16.38 -18.00
CA LYS A 499 -10.19 16.67 -19.22
C LYS A 499 -10.06 15.48 -20.17
N LEU A 500 -10.42 14.27 -19.73
CA LEU A 500 -10.39 13.06 -20.56
C LEU A 500 -11.79 12.68 -21.10
N PHE A 501 -12.84 13.35 -20.65
CA PHE A 501 -14.25 13.03 -20.96
C PHE A 501 -15.09 14.24 -21.46
N THR A 502 -14.42 15.35 -21.78
CA THR A 502 -14.93 16.36 -22.72
C THR A 502 -14.18 16.21 -24.02
#